data_AF-Q3IIF9-F1
#
_entry.id   AF-Q3IIF9-F1
#
_cell.length_a   1.000
_cell.length_b   1.000
_cell.length_c   1.000
_cell.angle_alpha   90.00
_cell.angle_beta   90.00
_cell.angle_gamma   90.00
#
_symmetry.space_group_name_H-M   'P 1'
#
loop_
_entity.id
_entity.type
_entity.pdbx_description
1 polymer ?
#
loop_
_entity_poly.entity_id
_entity_poly.type
_entity_poly.pdbx_seq_one_letter_code
_entity_poly.pdbx_strand_id
1 'polypeptide(L)'
;MDNFTASLPLMLKQLKLSTMLQQWNTLGKKAIEEQWSPQQYLSDLCHIELATRDDKRLQRLLKDAKLPVGKHLSSFDFTLVDGVSKPLVADLINQPDWLKHGKRLSKCV
;
A
#
# COMPACT_ATOMS: atom_id res chain seq x y z
N MET A 1 -21.53 -31.40 5.22
CA MET A 1 -21.22 -29.99 4.91
C MET A 1 -20.71 -29.37 6.19
N ASP A 2 -19.40 -29.13 6.25
CA ASP A 2 -18.71 -28.86 7.50
C ASP A 2 -19.06 -27.45 8.00
N ASN A 3 -19.62 -27.39 9.20
CA ASN A 3 -20.13 -26.15 9.81
C ASN A 3 -19.04 -25.06 9.93
N PHE A 4 -17.77 -25.47 9.98
CA PHE A 4 -16.59 -24.60 10.01
C PHE A 4 -16.40 -23.76 8.74
N THR A 5 -16.77 -24.29 7.56
CA THR A 5 -16.64 -23.56 6.30
C THR A 5 -17.76 -22.53 6.13
N ALA A 6 -18.92 -22.78 6.75
CA ALA A 6 -20.05 -21.85 6.75
C ALA A 6 -19.82 -20.61 7.65
N SER A 7 -19.06 -20.76 8.74
CA SER A 7 -18.73 -19.66 9.66
C SER A 7 -17.54 -18.81 9.19
N LEU A 8 -16.67 -19.36 8.33
CA LEU A 8 -15.46 -18.68 7.85
C LEU A 8 -15.74 -17.29 7.24
N PRO A 9 -16.74 -17.09 6.34
CA PRO A 9 -17.05 -15.76 5.82
C PRO A 9 -17.42 -14.73 6.90
N LEU A 10 -18.13 -15.17 7.94
CA LEU A 10 -18.53 -14.31 9.05
C LEU A 10 -17.31 -13.92 9.89
N MET A 11 -16.41 -14.86 10.17
CA MET A 11 -15.15 -14.62 10.89
C MET A 11 -14.25 -13.65 10.12
N LEU A 12 -14.05 -13.86 8.81
CA LEU A 12 -13.24 -12.97 7.96
C LEU A 12 -13.81 -11.55 7.91
N LYS A 13 -15.14 -11.42 7.90
CA LYS A 13 -15.82 -10.12 7.97
C LYS A 13 -15.58 -9.42 9.30
N GLN A 14 -15.67 -10.14 10.43
CA GLN A 14 -15.38 -9.59 11.77
C GLN A 14 -13.92 -9.12 11.90
N LEU A 15 -12.98 -9.87 11.32
CA LEU A 15 -11.55 -9.53 11.30
C LEU A 15 -11.20 -8.43 10.28
N LYS A 16 -12.18 -7.91 9.52
CA LYS A 16 -12.00 -6.91 8.46
C LYS A 16 -11.00 -7.36 7.37
N LEU A 17 -10.97 -8.65 7.07
CA LEU A 17 -10.13 -9.25 6.02
C LEU A 17 -10.92 -9.30 4.72
N SER A 18 -11.13 -8.12 4.12
CA SER A 18 -12.04 -7.96 2.97
C SER A 18 -11.54 -8.69 1.74
N THR A 19 -10.23 -8.71 1.50
CA THR A 19 -9.68 -9.33 0.30
C THR A 19 -9.63 -10.83 0.46
N MET A 20 -9.23 -11.33 1.64
CA MET A 20 -9.34 -12.77 1.94
C MET A 20 -10.77 -13.26 1.79
N LEU A 21 -11.78 -12.53 2.28
CA LEU A 21 -13.19 -12.89 2.13
C LEU A 21 -13.62 -13.08 0.66
N GLN A 22 -13.04 -12.31 -0.26
CA GLN A 22 -13.33 -12.42 -1.69
C GLN A 22 -12.54 -13.54 -2.36
N GLN A 23 -11.34 -13.86 -1.88
CA GLN A 23 -10.38 -14.72 -2.58
C GLN A 23 -10.22 -16.12 -1.99
N TRP A 24 -10.60 -16.37 -0.73
CA TRP A 24 -10.34 -17.64 -0.04
C TRP A 24 -10.87 -18.87 -0.79
N ASN A 25 -12.08 -18.78 -1.36
CA ASN A 25 -12.68 -19.92 -2.07
C ASN A 25 -11.96 -20.17 -3.41
N THR A 26 -11.70 -19.11 -4.18
CA THR A 26 -11.01 -19.21 -5.47
C THR A 26 -9.57 -19.72 -5.30
N LEU A 27 -8.82 -19.14 -4.36
CA LEU A 27 -7.46 -19.56 -4.04
C LEU A 27 -7.45 -20.98 -3.45
N GLY A 28 -8.47 -21.36 -2.69
CA GLY A 28 -8.60 -22.70 -2.12
C GLY A 28 -8.77 -23.77 -3.20
N LYS A 29 -9.59 -23.50 -4.23
CA LYS A 29 -9.71 -24.39 -5.40
C LYS A 29 -8.37 -24.54 -6.13
N LYS A 30 -7.69 -23.42 -6.38
CA LYS A 30 -6.36 -23.41 -7.01
C LYS A 30 -5.33 -24.20 -6.17
N ALA A 31 -5.34 -24.01 -4.85
CA ALA A 31 -4.43 -24.72 -3.94
C ALA A 31 -4.67 -26.24 -3.96
N ILE A 32 -5.91 -26.69 -4.11
CA ILE A 32 -6.23 -28.12 -4.28
C ILE A 32 -5.70 -28.64 -5.62
N GLU A 33 -5.93 -27.90 -6.71
CA GLU A 33 -5.48 -28.26 -8.06
C GLU A 33 -3.95 -28.34 -8.15
N GLU A 34 -3.25 -27.38 -7.56
CA GLU A 34 -1.79 -27.28 -7.55
C GLU A 34 -1.13 -28.01 -6.36
N GLN A 35 -1.91 -28.74 -5.55
CA GLN A 35 -1.45 -29.52 -4.40
C GLN A 35 -0.61 -28.72 -3.39
N TRP A 36 -1.01 -27.48 -3.12
CA TRP A 36 -0.34 -26.63 -2.15
C TRP A 36 -0.50 -27.19 -0.74
N SER A 37 0.55 -27.00 0.07
CA SER A 37 0.45 -27.23 1.51
C SER A 37 -0.50 -26.20 2.15
N PRO A 38 -1.17 -26.54 3.27
CA PRO A 38 -2.00 -25.59 4.01
C PRO A 38 -1.25 -24.31 4.40
N GLN A 39 0.04 -24.42 4.68
CA GLN A 39 0.92 -23.30 5.01
C GLN A 39 1.11 -22.35 3.81
N GLN A 40 1.32 -22.89 2.60
CA GLN A 40 1.43 -22.09 1.38
C GLN A 40 0.13 -21.36 1.09
N TYR A 41 -1.01 -22.06 1.15
CA TYR A 41 -2.32 -21.45 0.96
C TYR A 41 -2.58 -20.28 1.92
N LEU A 42 -2.26 -20.46 3.21
CA LEU A 42 -2.43 -19.40 4.21
C LEU A 42 -1.46 -18.23 3.96
N SER A 43 -0.21 -18.52 3.62
CA SER A 43 0.80 -17.50 3.31
C SER A 43 0.35 -16.62 2.14
N ASP A 44 -0.13 -17.24 1.07
CA ASP A 44 -0.57 -16.53 -0.13
C ASP A 44 -1.81 -15.68 0.13
N LEU A 45 -2.78 -16.17 0.91
CA LEU A 45 -3.91 -15.34 1.34
C LEU A 45 -3.44 -14.11 2.13
N CYS A 46 -2.48 -14.27 3.04
CA CYS A 46 -1.91 -13.17 3.81
C CYS A 46 -1.20 -12.17 2.91
N HIS A 47 -0.41 -12.63 1.94
CA HIS A 47 0.26 -11.77 0.97
C HIS A 47 -0.73 -10.93 0.16
N ILE A 48 -1.80 -11.54 -0.35
CA ILE A 48 -2.82 -10.84 -1.15
C ILE A 48 -3.52 -9.76 -0.32
N GLU A 49 -3.89 -10.06 0.93
CA GLU A 49 -4.53 -9.09 1.82
C GLU A 49 -3.61 -7.91 2.13
N LEU A 50 -2.34 -8.18 2.48
CA LEU A 50 -1.34 -7.15 2.78
C LEU A 50 -1.08 -6.25 1.58
N ALA A 51 -0.84 -6.84 0.41
CA ALA A 51 -0.61 -6.08 -0.83
C ALA A 51 -1.79 -5.16 -1.17
N THR A 52 -3.02 -5.66 -1.02
CA THR A 52 -4.22 -4.85 -1.28
C THR A 52 -4.37 -3.70 -0.29
N ARG A 53 -4.00 -3.91 0.98
CA ARG A 53 -4.04 -2.85 2.00
C ARG A 53 -3.00 -1.77 1.72
N ASP A 54 -1.80 -2.16 1.31
CA ASP A 54 -0.75 -1.21 0.93
C ASP A 54 -1.14 -0.41 -0.31
N ASP A 55 -1.70 -1.04 -1.34
CA ASP A 55 -2.19 -0.32 -2.52
C ASP A 55 -3.31 0.67 -2.13
N LYS A 56 -4.32 0.24 -1.37
CA LYS A 56 -5.37 1.15 -0.88
C LYS A 56 -4.82 2.31 -0.04
N ARG A 57 -3.79 2.05 0.77
CA ARG A 57 -3.10 3.10 1.54
C ARG A 57 -2.40 4.09 0.63
N LEU A 58 -1.66 3.60 -0.37
CA LEU A 58 -0.99 4.43 -1.37
C LEU A 58 -2.00 5.28 -2.17
N GLN A 59 -3.09 4.67 -2.66
CA GLN A 59 -4.13 5.38 -3.40
C GLN A 59 -4.80 6.49 -2.56
N ARG A 60 -5.04 6.25 -1.26
CA ARG A 60 -5.54 7.29 -0.35
C ARG A 60 -4.54 8.42 -0.21
N LEU A 61 -3.26 8.13 0.03
CA LEU A 61 -2.22 9.15 0.14
C LEU A 61 -2.09 9.97 -1.14
N LEU A 62 -2.15 9.33 -2.31
CA LEU A 62 -2.13 10.02 -3.61
C LEU A 62 -3.36 10.92 -3.81
N LYS A 63 -4.55 10.45 -3.43
CA LYS A 63 -5.80 11.22 -3.48
C LYS A 63 -5.76 12.42 -2.54
N ASP A 64 -5.28 12.22 -1.31
CA ASP A 64 -5.19 13.25 -0.28
C ASP A 64 -4.12 14.30 -0.63
N ALA A 65 -3.05 13.89 -1.29
CA ALA A 65 -2.01 14.80 -1.79
C ALA A 65 -2.52 15.75 -2.89
N LYS A 66 -3.69 15.48 -3.50
CA LYS A 66 -4.33 16.32 -4.55
C LYS A 66 -3.34 16.79 -5.62
N LEU A 67 -2.40 15.91 -6.00
CA LEU A 67 -1.35 16.27 -6.94
C LEU A 67 -1.98 16.56 -8.31
N PRO A 68 -1.67 17.70 -8.95
CA PRO A 68 -2.14 17.97 -10.29
C PRO A 68 -1.64 16.88 -11.25
N VAL A 69 -2.55 16.28 -12.02
CA VAL A 69 -2.19 15.31 -13.06
C VAL A 69 -1.17 15.94 -14.02
N GLY A 70 0.01 15.34 -14.15
CA GLY A 70 1.08 15.81 -15.03
C GLY A 70 2.07 16.82 -14.44
N LYS A 71 1.91 17.29 -13.20
CA LYS A 71 2.96 18.07 -12.51
C LYS A 71 3.83 17.17 -11.66
N HIS A 72 4.76 16.48 -12.33
CA HIS A 72 5.89 15.88 -11.64
C HIS A 72 6.82 16.98 -11.14
N LEU A 73 7.48 16.74 -10.01
CA LEU A 73 8.49 17.66 -9.48
C LEU A 73 9.63 17.92 -10.49
N SER A 74 9.84 17.00 -11.44
CA SER A 74 10.76 17.16 -12.57
C SER A 74 10.40 18.32 -13.49
N SER A 75 9.12 18.68 -13.59
CA SER A 75 8.60 19.76 -14.45
C SER A 75 8.31 21.04 -13.66
N PHE A 76 8.68 21.09 -12.38
CA PHE A 76 8.52 22.29 -11.56
C PHE A 76 9.59 23.33 -11.93
N ASP A 77 9.15 24.55 -12.24
CA ASP A 77 10.05 25.66 -12.50
C ASP A 77 10.49 26.30 -11.18
N PHE A 78 11.65 25.88 -10.69
CA PHE A 78 12.26 26.37 -9.45
C PHE A 78 12.72 27.83 -9.55
N THR A 79 12.68 28.45 -10.73
CA THR A 79 12.98 29.89 -10.89
C THR A 79 11.84 30.79 -10.40
N LEU A 80 10.63 30.22 -10.21
CA LEU A 80 9.44 30.95 -9.75
C LEU A 80 9.31 31.01 -8.21
N VAL A 81 10.23 30.40 -7.46
CA VAL A 81 10.18 30.34 -5.99
C VAL A 81 11.51 30.79 -5.39
N ASP A 82 11.50 31.93 -4.71
CA ASP A 82 12.63 32.36 -3.89
C ASP A 82 12.77 31.46 -2.65
N GLY A 83 14.00 30.98 -2.41
CA GLY A 83 14.36 30.20 -1.22
C GLY A 83 14.31 28.67 -1.36
N VAL A 84 13.96 28.11 -2.53
CA VAL A 84 13.97 26.65 -2.75
C VAL A 84 15.03 26.27 -3.79
N SER A 85 16.13 25.68 -3.32
CA SER A 85 17.23 25.25 -4.18
C SER A 85 16.97 23.86 -4.78
N LYS A 86 16.95 23.76 -6.12
CA LYS A 86 16.78 22.51 -6.88
C LYS A 86 17.71 21.35 -6.44
N PRO A 87 19.02 21.55 -6.18
CA PRO A 87 19.88 20.49 -5.67
C PRO A 87 19.48 19.99 -4.27
N LEU A 88 19.04 20.88 -3.38
CA LEU A 88 18.56 20.48 -2.04
C LEU A 88 17.33 19.57 -2.15
N VAL A 89 16.41 19.92 -3.04
CA VAL A 89 15.21 19.12 -3.30
C VAL A 89 15.57 17.76 -3.90
N ALA A 90 16.54 17.71 -4.82
CA ALA A 90 17.03 16.45 -5.40
C ALA A 90 17.69 15.54 -4.34
N ASP A 91 18.53 16.10 -3.46
CA ASP A 91 19.14 15.36 -2.36
C ASP A 91 18.09 14.79 -1.39
N LEU A 92 17.04 15.57 -1.09
CA LEU A 92 15.94 15.12 -0.22
C LEU A 92 15.11 13.99 -0.83
N ILE A 93 14.98 13.94 -2.16
CA ILE A 93 14.32 12.83 -2.86
C ILE A 93 15.17 11.56 -2.78
N ASN A 94 16.48 11.72 -2.98
CA ASN A 94 17.43 10.60 -2.99
C ASN A 94 17.70 10.05 -1.58
N GLN A 95 17.51 10.86 -0.53
CA GLN A 95 17.69 10.46 0.87
C GLN A 95 16.36 10.50 1.64
N PRO A 96 15.49 9.48 1.51
CA PRO A 96 14.17 9.47 2.16
C PRO A 96 14.23 9.26 3.68
N ASP A 97 15.40 9.21 4.32
CA ASP A 97 15.51 8.96 5.75
C ASP A 97 14.82 10.01 6.61
N TRP A 98 14.65 11.24 6.11
CA TRP A 98 13.86 12.27 6.79
C TRP A 98 12.38 11.87 6.95
N LEU A 99 11.81 11.04 6.07
CA LEU A 99 10.44 10.55 6.17
C LEU A 99 10.25 9.61 7.37
N LYS A 100 11.30 8.88 7.76
CA LYS A 100 11.25 7.96 8.91
C LYS A 100 11.33 8.70 10.26
N HIS A 101 11.95 9.88 10.27
CA HIS A 101 12.30 10.59 11.51
C HIS A 101 11.40 11.79 11.82
N GLY A 102 10.40 12.11 10.98
CA GLY A 102 9.41 13.17 11.26
C GLY A 102 10.04 14.54 11.53
N LYS A 103 11.21 14.84 10.97
CA LYS A 103 11.86 16.14 11.18
C LYS A 103 11.06 17.23 10.47
N ARG A 104 10.54 18.19 11.24
CA ARG A 104 10.04 19.45 10.70
C ARG A 104 11.21 20.22 10.09
N LEU A 105 11.11 20.54 8.81
CA LEU A 105 12.05 21.39 8.10
C LEU A 105 11.86 22.85 8.54
N SER A 106 12.32 23.19 9.74
CA SER A 106 12.46 24.57 10.19
C SER A 106 13.75 25.14 9.61
N LYS A 107 13.77 25.44 8.31
CA LYS A 107 14.71 26.35 7.62
C LYS A 107 14.37 26.41 6.12
N CYS A 108 13.27 27.09 5.82
CA CYS A 108 13.13 27.86 4.59
C CYS A 108 12.83 29.29 5.05
N VAL A 109 13.89 30.06 5.28
CA VAL A 109 13.90 31.53 5.39
C VAL A 109 15.13 31.99 4.64
#